data_AF-A0AAD7H3K3-F1
#
_entry.id   AF-A0AAD7H3K3-F1
#
_cell.length_a   1.000
_cell.length_b   1.000
_cell.length_c   1.000
_cell.angle_alpha   90.00
_cell.angle_beta   90.00
_cell.angle_gamma   90.00
#
_symmetry.space_group_name_H-M   'P 1'
#
loop_
_entity.id
_entity.type
_entity.pdbx_description
1 polymer ?
#
loop_
_entity_poly.entity_id
_entity_poly.type
_entity_poly.pdbx_seq_one_letter_code
_entity_poly.pdbx_strand_id
1 'polypeptide(L)'
;RLCQLCFLISYIEGLGLEDLETCKRFFAGSNAMAGSVRYASVFHRLQTITQYFEDVDVHEAYTNLSKFLVDNYWQALEILEEETSLHTAMAAAGIDDVSEFPRRLQEEFKFLKGLMKEAEEDTQQMQYYQRLVNFADRRLKLELAKKQASRVVLRHAQENYDKAFEEVQASELEMGVADCWEPTSPEWAEAAHLVSTRRYRLALLKLEHLVIQRMFELTKMNLSQTGYKLRKHIAKALQAKSQAIRNVLKTYNDAAASMVPPGWKLEWHEVVEYAFLADFDLLKDPEAFKEVRPWAMLPARVLLDKYFKIERAKEEIIRCNIEIRREVELEETNPQLAWAVREYWLQRDRYADTHLKRFKKLAEKAGPRFTGTLTPGVRLPPTPRPTPMEGVDESGRWEAEARAAELAEEMHASRPPEEEELEDENAEEAEAEQLAEDIHTLYILSTE
;
A
#
# COMPACT_ATOMS: atom_id res chain seq x y z
N ARG A 1 -2.12 0.28 -5.01
CA ARG A 1 -3.50 0.14 -4.49
C ARG A 1 -3.74 -1.11 -3.61
N LEU A 2 -3.18 -2.28 -3.94
CA LEU A 2 -3.43 -3.55 -3.23
C LEU A 2 -3.26 -3.50 -1.70
N CYS A 3 -2.21 -2.82 -1.22
CA CYS A 3 -2.00 -2.58 0.23
C CYS A 3 -3.20 -1.88 0.90
N GLN A 4 -3.82 -0.90 0.24
CA GLN A 4 -5.00 -0.22 0.78
C GLN A 4 -6.18 -1.18 0.89
N LEU A 5 -6.40 -2.05 -0.08
CA LEU A 5 -7.50 -3.02 -0.01
C LEU A 5 -7.35 -4.00 1.17
N CYS A 6 -6.12 -4.29 1.58
CA CYS A 6 -5.84 -5.20 2.69
C CYS A 6 -5.82 -4.51 4.05
N PHE A 7 -5.30 -3.28 4.12
CA PHE A 7 -4.91 -2.64 5.38
C PHE A 7 -5.59 -1.29 5.65
N LEU A 8 -6.34 -0.73 4.69
CA LEU A 8 -7.08 0.51 4.95
C LEU A 8 -8.20 0.23 5.94
N ILE A 9 -8.16 0.91 7.08
CA ILE A 9 -9.06 0.69 8.21
C ILE A 9 -10.54 0.82 7.81
N SER A 10 -10.86 1.68 6.84
CA SER A 10 -12.23 1.85 6.34
C SER A 10 -12.81 0.58 5.70
N TYR A 11 -11.97 -0.33 5.20
CA TYR A 11 -12.40 -1.60 4.60
C TYR A 11 -12.38 -2.77 5.58
N ILE A 12 -11.93 -2.57 6.83
CA ILE A 12 -11.85 -3.63 7.84
C ILE A 12 -13.09 -3.60 8.75
N GLU A 13 -13.80 -4.71 8.79
CA GLU A 13 -14.97 -4.93 9.64
C GLU A 13 -14.64 -4.87 11.15
N GLY A 14 -15.45 -4.16 11.94
CA GLY A 14 -15.33 -4.06 13.40
C GLY A 14 -14.43 -2.96 13.97
N LEU A 15 -13.65 -2.26 13.15
CA LEU A 15 -12.79 -1.15 13.62
C LEU A 15 -13.52 0.17 13.84
N GLY A 16 -14.75 0.32 13.34
CA GLY A 16 -15.49 1.58 13.40
C GLY A 16 -14.79 2.71 12.64
N LEU A 17 -14.83 3.92 13.20
CA LEU A 17 -14.18 5.12 12.63
C LEU A 17 -12.77 5.38 13.20
N GLU A 18 -12.17 4.38 13.85
CA GLU A 18 -10.85 4.52 14.48
C GLU A 18 -9.75 4.69 13.43
N ASP A 19 -8.89 5.70 13.60
CA ASP A 19 -7.72 5.94 12.73
C ASP A 19 -6.42 5.31 13.27
N LEU A 20 -6.48 4.73 14.47
CA LEU A 20 -5.36 4.17 15.25
C LEU A 20 -4.22 5.17 15.49
N GLU A 21 -4.42 6.46 15.26
CA GLU A 21 -3.41 7.50 15.48
C GLU A 21 -3.14 7.66 16.99
N THR A 22 -4.13 7.36 17.82
CA THR A 22 -4.03 7.33 19.28
C THR A 22 -2.88 6.44 19.75
N CYS A 23 -2.69 5.25 19.16
CA CYS A 23 -1.59 4.34 19.48
C CYS A 23 -0.23 5.00 19.22
N LYS A 24 -0.09 5.68 18.07
CA LYS A 24 1.15 6.38 17.71
C LYS A 24 1.47 7.50 18.70
N ARG A 25 0.48 8.32 19.07
CA ARG A 25 0.67 9.42 20.04
C ARG A 25 1.03 8.88 21.42
N PHE A 26 0.37 7.81 21.85
CA PHE A 26 0.63 7.13 23.11
C PHE A 26 2.07 6.60 23.21
N PHE A 27 2.54 5.84 22.21
CA PHE A 27 3.93 5.36 22.20
C PHE A 27 4.94 6.48 22.01
N ALA A 28 4.65 7.50 21.22
CA ALA A 28 5.53 8.66 21.07
C ALA A 28 5.73 9.41 22.40
N GLY A 29 4.67 9.53 23.22
CA GLY A 29 4.76 10.11 24.56
C GLY A 29 5.71 9.35 25.48
N SER A 30 5.74 8.01 25.39
CA SER A 30 6.61 7.17 26.23
C SER A 30 8.11 7.45 26.04
N ASN A 31 8.52 8.05 24.91
CA ASN A 31 9.90 8.45 24.66
C ASN A 31 10.43 9.47 25.68
N ALA A 32 9.56 10.21 26.37
CA ALA A 32 9.95 11.12 27.44
C ALA A 32 10.69 10.41 28.59
N MET A 33 10.41 9.11 28.81
CA MET A 33 11.09 8.30 29.84
C MET A 33 12.46 7.77 29.41
N ALA A 34 12.84 7.89 28.13
CA ALA A 34 14.06 7.27 27.62
C ALA A 34 15.30 7.73 28.39
N GLY A 35 15.35 9.01 28.81
CA GLY A 35 16.46 9.55 29.59
C GLY A 35 16.59 8.97 31.00
N SER A 36 15.47 8.83 31.72
CA SER A 36 15.46 8.31 33.10
C SER A 36 15.66 6.80 33.17
N VAL A 37 15.21 6.07 32.15
CA VAL A 37 15.25 4.60 32.13
C VAL A 37 16.60 4.05 31.63
N ARG A 38 17.36 4.82 30.83
CA ARG A 38 18.59 4.37 30.16
C ARG A 38 19.67 3.81 31.10
N TYR A 39 19.82 4.40 32.28
CA TYR A 39 20.82 4.00 33.28
C TYR A 39 20.20 3.44 34.58
N ALA A 40 18.88 3.24 34.58
CA ALA A 40 18.16 2.70 35.73
C ALA A 40 18.40 1.19 35.88
N SER A 41 18.44 0.72 37.13
CA SER A 41 18.37 -0.72 37.39
C SER A 41 17.05 -1.30 36.88
N VAL A 42 16.99 -2.62 36.67
CA VAL A 42 15.79 -3.30 36.14
C VAL A 42 14.54 -2.95 36.95
N PHE A 43 14.65 -2.93 38.27
CA PHE A 43 13.55 -2.56 39.17
C PHE A 43 13.04 -1.13 38.91
N HIS A 44 13.94 -0.13 38.93
CA HIS A 44 13.54 1.27 38.75
C HIS A 44 13.02 1.56 37.34
N ARG A 45 13.52 0.85 36.33
CA ARG A 45 13.01 0.91 34.97
C ARG A 45 11.56 0.42 34.88
N LEU A 46 11.28 -0.76 35.44
CA LEU A 46 9.91 -1.29 35.48
C LEU A 46 8.98 -0.35 36.26
N GLN A 47 9.43 0.12 37.43
CA GLN A 47 8.67 1.06 38.25
C GLN A 47 8.35 2.35 37.49
N THR A 48 9.33 2.95 36.81
CA THR A 48 9.14 4.21 36.07
C THR A 48 8.16 4.03 34.91
N ILE A 49 8.28 2.91 34.18
CA ILE A 49 7.38 2.59 33.06
C ILE A 49 5.95 2.38 33.56
N THR A 50 5.76 1.60 34.62
CA THR A 50 4.44 1.35 35.22
C THR A 50 3.80 2.64 35.70
N GLN A 51 4.52 3.45 36.49
CA GLN A 51 4.01 4.71 37.03
C GLN A 51 3.61 5.68 35.93
N TYR A 52 4.41 5.80 34.86
CA TYR A 52 4.06 6.65 33.73
C TYR A 52 2.74 6.23 33.08
N PHE A 53 2.53 4.94 32.84
CA PHE A 53 1.29 4.47 32.21
C PHE A 53 0.09 4.57 33.15
N GLU A 54 0.27 4.38 34.45
CA GLU A 54 -0.76 4.64 35.46
C GLU A 54 -1.15 6.13 35.48
N ASP A 55 -0.17 7.04 35.48
CA ASP A 55 -0.40 8.48 35.46
C ASP A 55 -1.12 8.92 34.17
N VAL A 56 -0.70 8.40 33.02
CA VAL A 56 -1.33 8.69 31.73
C VAL A 56 -2.78 8.17 31.69
N ASP A 57 -3.06 6.96 32.20
CA ASP A 57 -4.43 6.42 32.24
C ASP A 57 -5.33 7.30 33.11
N VAL A 58 -4.90 7.60 34.34
CA VAL A 58 -5.70 8.31 35.34
C VAL A 58 -5.93 9.77 34.95
N HIS A 59 -4.89 10.45 34.46
CA HIS A 59 -4.94 11.90 34.27
C HIS A 59 -5.28 12.33 32.84
N GLU A 60 -4.87 11.57 31.83
CA GLU A 60 -5.08 11.95 30.43
C GLU A 60 -6.15 11.10 29.75
N ALA A 61 -5.97 9.77 29.72
CA ALA A 61 -6.84 8.87 28.95
C ALA A 61 -8.26 8.88 29.51
N TYR A 62 -8.42 8.62 30.81
CA TYR A 62 -9.74 8.56 31.45
C TYR A 62 -10.47 9.90 31.41
N THR A 63 -9.79 10.99 31.77
CA THR A 63 -10.35 12.35 31.73
C THR A 63 -10.91 12.72 30.35
N ASN A 64 -10.20 12.31 29.29
CA ASN A 64 -10.56 12.62 27.91
C ASN A 64 -11.51 11.60 27.28
N LEU A 65 -11.71 10.43 27.89
CA LEU A 65 -12.54 9.34 27.35
C LEU A 65 -13.93 9.82 26.92
N SER A 66 -14.68 10.47 27.82
CA SER A 66 -16.01 11.01 27.47
C SER A 66 -15.99 12.05 26.35
N LYS A 67 -14.90 12.83 26.21
CA LYS A 67 -14.79 13.80 25.12
C LYS A 67 -14.56 13.07 23.80
N PHE A 68 -13.63 12.11 23.79
CA PHE A 68 -13.36 11.23 22.65
C PHE A 68 -14.63 10.51 22.18
N LEU A 69 -15.38 9.87 23.09
CA LEU A 69 -16.63 9.19 22.76
C LEU A 69 -17.69 10.14 22.19
N VAL A 70 -17.84 11.36 22.76
CA VAL A 70 -18.81 12.35 22.26
C VAL A 70 -18.41 12.88 20.90
N ASP A 71 -17.13 13.20 20.69
CA ASP A 71 -16.61 13.74 19.43
C ASP A 71 -16.75 12.68 18.31
N ASN A 72 -16.40 11.42 18.58
CA ASN A 72 -16.60 10.30 17.63
C ASN A 72 -18.08 10.05 17.34
N TYR A 73 -18.96 10.14 18.35
CA TYR A 73 -20.40 9.98 18.15
C TYR A 73 -20.96 11.06 17.23
N TRP A 74 -20.57 12.33 17.42
CA TRP A 74 -20.97 13.41 16.52
C TRP A 74 -20.43 13.22 15.11
N GLN A 75 -19.16 12.85 14.98
CA GLN A 75 -18.57 12.55 13.67
C GLN A 75 -19.33 11.43 12.96
N ALA A 76 -19.72 10.37 13.67
CA ALA A 76 -20.51 9.29 13.10
C ALA A 76 -21.90 9.78 12.66
N LEU A 77 -22.58 10.60 13.47
CA LEU A 77 -23.86 11.21 13.08
C LEU A 77 -23.74 12.09 11.83
N GLU A 78 -22.70 12.92 11.74
CA GLU A 78 -22.44 13.77 10.57
C GLU A 78 -22.25 12.93 9.29
N ILE A 79 -21.52 11.81 9.40
CA ILE A 79 -21.33 10.89 8.27
C ILE A 79 -22.65 10.20 7.88
N LEU A 80 -23.50 9.83 8.84
CA LEU A 80 -24.80 9.21 8.55
C LEU A 80 -25.77 10.18 7.85
N GLU A 81 -25.66 11.48 8.07
CA GLU A 81 -26.44 12.48 7.33
C GLU A 81 -26.11 12.46 5.82
N GLU A 82 -24.93 11.97 5.43
CA GLU A 82 -24.54 11.84 4.03
C GLU A 82 -25.16 10.61 3.33
N GLU A 83 -25.85 9.70 4.04
CA GLU A 83 -26.42 8.46 3.49
C GLU A 83 -27.44 8.73 2.37
N THR A 84 -28.29 9.77 2.51
CA THR A 84 -29.23 10.16 1.44
C THR A 84 -28.50 10.68 0.21
N SER A 85 -27.35 11.33 0.40
CA SER A 85 -26.52 11.81 -0.71
C SER A 85 -25.85 10.65 -1.45
N LEU A 86 -25.47 9.59 -0.72
CA LEU A 86 -24.95 8.35 -1.29
C LEU A 86 -25.98 7.71 -2.20
N HIS A 87 -27.21 7.48 -1.72
CA HIS A 87 -28.27 6.87 -2.55
C HIS A 87 -28.60 7.69 -3.79
N THR A 88 -28.63 9.02 -3.68
CA THR A 88 -28.84 9.91 -4.84
C THR A 88 -27.71 9.77 -5.87
N ALA A 89 -26.47 9.69 -5.40
CA ALA A 89 -25.30 9.55 -6.27
C ALA A 89 -25.17 8.12 -6.85
N MET A 90 -25.61 7.09 -6.12
CA MET A 90 -25.75 5.72 -6.62
C MET A 90 -26.75 5.64 -7.77
N ALA A 91 -27.93 6.25 -7.61
CA ALA A 91 -28.94 6.32 -8.67
C ALA A 91 -28.42 7.06 -9.90
N ALA A 92 -27.67 8.15 -9.73
CA ALA A 92 -27.04 8.88 -10.82
C ALA A 92 -25.94 8.06 -11.54
N ALA A 93 -25.27 7.15 -10.82
CA ALA A 93 -24.24 6.27 -11.35
C ALA A 93 -24.78 4.94 -11.91
N GLY A 94 -26.10 4.70 -11.84
CA GLY A 94 -26.73 3.44 -12.28
C GLY A 94 -26.40 2.23 -11.40
N ILE A 95 -26.16 2.45 -10.11
CA ILE A 95 -25.90 1.40 -9.12
C ILE A 95 -27.18 1.21 -8.29
N ASP A 96 -27.90 0.12 -8.53
CA ASP A 96 -29.20 -0.14 -7.87
C ASP A 96 -29.05 -0.86 -6.52
N ASP A 97 -27.98 -1.63 -6.32
CA ASP A 97 -27.77 -2.43 -5.12
C ASP A 97 -26.46 -2.08 -4.38
N VAL A 98 -26.57 -1.96 -3.06
CA VAL A 98 -25.48 -1.68 -2.13
C VAL A 98 -24.55 -2.91 -1.99
N SER A 99 -25.06 -4.12 -2.23
CA SER A 99 -24.27 -5.36 -2.20
C SER A 99 -23.19 -5.41 -3.30
N GLU A 100 -23.28 -4.55 -4.31
CA GLU A 100 -22.26 -4.44 -5.35
C GLU A 100 -20.93 -3.90 -4.82
N PHE A 101 -20.92 -3.12 -3.75
CA PHE A 101 -19.70 -2.49 -3.24
C PHE A 101 -18.69 -3.51 -2.70
N PRO A 102 -19.04 -4.44 -1.79
CA PRO A 102 -18.15 -5.53 -1.39
C PRO A 102 -17.70 -6.41 -2.56
N ARG A 103 -18.59 -6.70 -3.52
CA ARG A 103 -18.25 -7.50 -4.70
C ARG A 103 -17.19 -6.81 -5.56
N ARG A 104 -17.36 -5.52 -5.83
CA ARG A 104 -16.41 -4.69 -6.59
C ARG A 104 -15.05 -4.61 -5.89
N LEU A 105 -15.03 -4.50 -4.56
CA LEU A 105 -13.79 -4.51 -3.76
C LEU A 105 -13.03 -5.86 -3.90
N GLN A 106 -13.76 -6.98 -3.88
CA GLN A 106 -13.18 -8.31 -4.08
C GLN A 106 -12.68 -8.54 -5.50
N GLU A 107 -13.39 -8.03 -6.51
CA GLU A 107 -12.95 -8.07 -7.91
C GLU A 107 -11.66 -7.27 -8.12
N GLU A 108 -11.59 -6.06 -7.56
CA GLU A 108 -10.39 -5.23 -7.56
C GLU A 108 -9.22 -5.98 -6.90
N PHE A 109 -9.44 -6.59 -5.72
CA PHE A 109 -8.41 -7.37 -5.03
C PHE A 109 -7.90 -8.55 -5.86
N LYS A 110 -8.79 -9.35 -6.44
CA LYS A 110 -8.41 -10.50 -7.27
C LYS A 110 -7.63 -10.09 -8.50
N PHE A 111 -8.04 -9.00 -9.15
CA PHE A 111 -7.34 -8.44 -10.29
C PHE A 111 -5.93 -8.00 -9.92
N LEU A 112 -5.79 -7.18 -8.88
CA LEU A 112 -4.50 -6.67 -8.44
C LEU A 112 -3.56 -7.77 -7.92
N LYS A 113 -4.10 -8.81 -7.27
CA LYS A 113 -3.31 -9.98 -6.86
C LYS A 113 -2.82 -10.78 -8.07
N GLY A 114 -3.63 -10.90 -9.13
CA GLY A 114 -3.23 -11.53 -10.38
C GLY A 114 -2.06 -10.83 -11.07
N LEU A 115 -1.99 -9.49 -10.98
CA LEU A 115 -0.91 -8.69 -11.55
C LEU A 115 0.45 -8.86 -10.84
N MET A 116 0.49 -9.39 -9.62
CA MET A 116 1.73 -9.53 -8.86
C MET A 116 2.57 -10.75 -9.25
N LYS A 117 1.99 -11.76 -9.92
CA LYS A 117 2.66 -13.03 -10.15
C LYS A 117 3.47 -12.99 -11.45
N GLU A 118 4.76 -12.69 -11.37
CA GLU A 118 5.73 -13.09 -12.40
C GLU A 118 6.22 -14.51 -12.07
N ALA A 119 6.20 -15.43 -13.04
CA ALA A 119 6.63 -16.80 -12.79
C ALA A 119 8.17 -16.87 -12.70
N GLU A 120 8.71 -17.70 -11.81
CA GLU A 120 10.17 -17.88 -11.68
C GLU A 120 10.82 -18.31 -13.00
N GLU A 121 10.12 -19.12 -13.80
CA GLU A 121 10.56 -19.54 -15.14
C GLU A 121 10.75 -18.34 -16.09
N ASP A 122 9.87 -17.34 -16.02
CA ASP A 122 9.99 -16.11 -16.82
C ASP A 122 11.26 -15.34 -16.45
N THR A 123 11.66 -15.35 -15.16
CA THR A 123 12.86 -14.64 -14.69
C THR A 123 14.17 -15.25 -15.19
N GLN A 124 14.25 -16.58 -15.25
CA GLN A 124 15.43 -17.28 -15.77
C GLN A 124 15.56 -17.10 -17.29
N GLN A 125 14.45 -17.21 -18.02
CA GLN A 125 14.42 -17.00 -19.47
C GLN A 125 14.81 -15.56 -19.86
N MET A 126 14.31 -14.56 -19.13
CA MET A 126 14.67 -13.15 -19.34
C MET A 126 16.17 -12.90 -19.10
N GLN A 127 16.74 -13.47 -18.02
CA GLN A 127 18.18 -13.34 -17.73
C GLN A 127 19.03 -14.01 -18.81
N TYR A 128 18.63 -15.19 -19.28
CA TYR A 128 19.34 -15.88 -20.36
C TYR A 128 19.30 -15.09 -21.67
N TYR A 129 18.13 -14.58 -22.05
CA TYR A 129 17.97 -13.70 -23.21
C TYR A 129 18.89 -12.47 -23.11
N GLN A 130 18.87 -11.76 -21.97
CA GLN A 130 19.71 -10.58 -21.78
C GLN A 130 21.21 -10.91 -21.87
N ARG A 131 21.64 -12.06 -21.35
CA ARG A 131 23.03 -12.57 -21.48
C ARG A 131 23.39 -12.87 -22.94
N LEU A 132 22.48 -13.45 -23.73
CA LEU A 132 22.72 -13.70 -25.15
C LEU A 132 22.83 -12.41 -25.96
N VAL A 133 21.99 -11.41 -25.69
CA VAL A 133 22.07 -10.09 -26.34
C VAL A 133 23.40 -9.41 -25.99
N ASN A 134 23.79 -9.42 -24.72
CA ASN A 134 25.07 -8.90 -24.26
C ASN A 134 26.24 -9.65 -24.92
N PHE A 135 26.17 -10.98 -25.05
CA PHE A 135 27.19 -11.77 -25.73
C PHE A 135 27.34 -11.36 -27.20
N ALA A 136 26.23 -11.15 -27.92
CA ALA A 136 26.25 -10.69 -29.30
C ALA A 136 26.85 -9.26 -29.43
N ASP A 137 26.59 -8.37 -28.47
CA ASP A 137 27.25 -7.04 -28.38
C ASP A 137 28.76 -7.15 -28.25
N ARG A 138 29.22 -7.94 -27.26
CA ARG A 138 30.65 -8.08 -26.97
C ARG A 138 31.36 -8.74 -28.14
N ARG A 139 30.69 -9.63 -28.88
CA ARG A 139 31.18 -10.20 -30.14
C ARG A 139 31.38 -9.11 -31.21
N LEU A 140 30.41 -8.22 -31.43
CA LEU A 140 30.54 -7.10 -32.37
C LEU A 140 31.65 -6.13 -31.95
N LYS A 141 31.71 -5.76 -30.66
CA LYS A 141 32.75 -4.88 -30.10
C LYS A 141 34.15 -5.50 -30.25
N LEU A 142 34.29 -6.82 -30.08
CA LEU A 142 35.54 -7.54 -30.33
C LEU A 142 35.97 -7.46 -31.81
N GLU A 143 35.04 -7.65 -32.74
CA GLU A 143 35.33 -7.52 -34.18
C GLU A 143 35.73 -6.09 -34.57
N LEU A 144 35.14 -5.06 -33.95
CA LEU A 144 35.55 -3.68 -34.12
C LEU A 144 36.94 -3.41 -33.52
N ALA A 145 37.23 -3.96 -32.33
CA ALA A 145 38.53 -3.81 -31.67
C ALA A 145 39.67 -4.47 -32.46
N LYS A 146 39.41 -5.62 -33.11
CA LYS A 146 40.36 -6.27 -34.04
C LYS A 146 40.77 -5.35 -35.19
N LYS A 147 39.90 -4.44 -35.63
CA LYS A 147 40.18 -3.47 -36.71
C LYS A 147 40.96 -2.23 -36.24
N GLN A 148 40.92 -1.88 -34.95
CA GLN A 148 41.51 -0.63 -34.42
C GLN A 148 42.98 -0.76 -33.94
N ALA A 149 43.60 -1.94 -34.07
CA ALA A 149 45.04 -2.20 -33.83
C ALA A 149 45.64 -1.81 -32.45
N SER A 150 44.83 -1.43 -31.46
CA SER A 150 45.27 -1.20 -30.09
C SER A 150 45.28 -2.51 -29.29
N ARG A 151 46.47 -2.95 -28.85
CA ARG A 151 46.63 -4.20 -28.07
C ARG A 151 45.86 -4.23 -26.76
N VAL A 152 45.72 -3.08 -26.09
CA VAL A 152 45.04 -2.99 -24.79
C VAL A 152 43.52 -3.10 -24.98
N VAL A 153 42.97 -2.41 -25.98
CA VAL A 153 41.53 -2.45 -26.31
C VAL A 153 41.12 -3.84 -26.78
N LEU A 154 41.94 -4.49 -27.62
CA LEU A 154 41.68 -5.85 -28.08
C LEU A 154 41.67 -6.86 -26.93
N ARG A 155 42.62 -6.74 -25.99
CA ARG A 155 42.68 -7.64 -24.82
C ARG A 155 41.44 -7.48 -23.93
N HIS A 156 41.03 -6.26 -23.61
CA HIS A 156 39.82 -6.02 -22.82
C HIS A 156 38.54 -6.48 -23.54
N ALA A 157 38.45 -6.28 -24.86
CA ALA A 157 37.32 -6.76 -25.64
C ALA A 157 37.25 -8.30 -25.65
N GLN A 158 38.40 -8.97 -25.72
CA GLN A 158 38.47 -10.44 -25.66
C GLN A 158 38.09 -10.96 -24.26
N GLU A 159 38.64 -10.38 -23.19
CA GLU A 159 38.30 -10.75 -21.80
C GLU A 159 36.79 -10.58 -21.55
N ASN A 160 36.18 -9.50 -22.05
CA ASN A 160 34.73 -9.28 -21.92
C ASN A 160 33.89 -10.25 -22.77
N TYR A 161 34.38 -10.65 -23.94
CA TYR A 161 33.72 -11.65 -24.78
C TYR A 161 33.76 -13.04 -24.10
N ASP A 162 34.93 -13.44 -23.60
CA ASP A 162 35.11 -14.73 -22.94
C ASP A 162 34.22 -14.81 -21.68
N LYS A 163 34.16 -13.73 -20.90
CA LYS A 163 33.28 -13.63 -19.73
C LYS A 163 31.79 -13.75 -20.10
N ALA A 164 31.35 -13.01 -21.12
CA ALA A 164 29.96 -13.07 -21.58
C ALA A 164 29.60 -14.47 -22.12
N PHE A 165 30.54 -15.15 -22.77
CA PHE A 165 30.36 -16.53 -23.23
C PHE A 165 30.21 -17.51 -22.06
N GLU A 166 31.05 -17.39 -21.03
CA GLU A 166 30.94 -18.20 -19.80
C GLU A 166 29.59 -18.00 -19.09
N GLU A 167 29.10 -16.76 -19.02
CA GLU A 167 27.79 -16.43 -18.43
C GLU A 167 26.62 -17.06 -19.21
N VAL A 168 26.69 -17.08 -20.55
CA VAL A 168 25.72 -17.77 -21.42
C VAL A 168 25.74 -19.28 -21.16
N GLN A 169 26.92 -19.91 -21.16
CA GLN A 169 27.05 -21.35 -20.91
C GLN A 169 26.55 -21.77 -19.52
N ALA A 170 26.82 -20.95 -18.50
CA ALA A 170 26.30 -21.19 -17.15
C ALA A 170 24.76 -21.19 -17.12
N SER A 171 24.14 -20.27 -17.85
CA SER A 171 22.67 -20.18 -17.98
C SER A 171 22.09 -21.38 -18.73
N GLU A 172 22.74 -21.81 -19.82
CA GLU A 172 22.34 -22.98 -20.61
C GLU A 172 22.36 -24.27 -19.77
N LEU A 173 23.38 -24.40 -18.91
CA LEU A 173 23.48 -25.52 -17.98
C LEU A 173 22.38 -25.49 -16.92
N GLU A 174 22.07 -24.30 -16.38
CA GLU A 174 21.04 -24.11 -15.36
C GLU A 174 19.62 -24.38 -15.90
N MET A 175 19.33 -23.91 -17.12
CA MET A 175 18.04 -24.10 -17.79
C MET A 175 17.92 -25.44 -18.54
N GLY A 176 19.00 -26.19 -18.69
CA GLY A 176 19.01 -27.47 -19.43
C GLY A 176 18.80 -27.31 -20.94
N VAL A 177 19.22 -26.19 -21.51
CA VAL A 177 19.08 -25.87 -22.94
C VAL A 177 20.17 -26.59 -23.73
N ALA A 178 19.77 -27.39 -24.73
CA ALA A 178 20.72 -28.18 -25.54
C ALA A 178 21.31 -27.39 -26.72
N ASP A 179 20.50 -26.51 -27.34
CA ASP A 179 20.88 -25.67 -28.47
C ASP A 179 20.70 -24.19 -28.10
N CYS A 180 21.74 -23.39 -28.32
CA CYS A 180 21.74 -21.95 -28.01
C CYS A 180 20.61 -21.23 -28.78
N TRP A 181 19.86 -20.35 -28.11
CA TRP A 181 18.78 -19.62 -28.78
C TRP A 181 19.33 -18.68 -29.86
N GLU A 182 18.85 -18.86 -31.08
CA GLU A 182 19.19 -17.99 -32.20
C GLU A 182 18.11 -16.91 -32.38
N PRO A 183 18.43 -15.73 -32.97
CA PRO A 183 17.44 -14.68 -33.23
C PRO A 183 16.24 -15.08 -34.11
N THR A 184 16.31 -16.25 -34.76
CA THR A 184 15.22 -16.83 -35.58
C THR A 184 14.38 -17.85 -34.82
N SER A 185 14.80 -18.24 -33.61
CA SER A 185 14.13 -19.26 -32.81
C SER A 185 12.85 -18.70 -32.14
N PRO A 186 11.80 -19.51 -31.97
CA PRO A 186 10.59 -19.07 -31.30
C PRO A 186 10.84 -18.72 -29.83
N GLU A 187 11.76 -19.41 -29.16
CA GLU A 187 12.14 -19.17 -27.76
C GLU A 187 12.80 -17.81 -27.59
N TRP A 188 13.63 -17.38 -28.56
CA TRP A 188 14.19 -16.03 -28.59
C TRP A 188 13.09 -14.97 -28.68
N ALA A 189 12.11 -15.17 -29.55
CA ALA A 189 11.01 -14.22 -29.75
C ALA A 189 10.10 -14.11 -28.51
N GLU A 190 9.83 -15.23 -27.84
CA GLU A 190 9.05 -15.27 -26.59
C GLU A 190 9.81 -14.57 -25.45
N ALA A 191 11.09 -14.85 -25.27
CA ALA A 191 11.90 -14.20 -24.24
C ALA A 191 12.10 -12.70 -24.52
N ALA A 192 12.24 -12.30 -25.78
CA ALA A 192 12.27 -10.89 -26.17
C ALA A 192 10.97 -10.17 -25.76
N HIS A 193 9.82 -10.81 -25.96
CA HIS A 193 8.51 -10.28 -25.56
C HIS A 193 8.37 -10.16 -24.03
N LEU A 194 8.87 -11.14 -23.27
CA LEU A 194 8.90 -11.09 -21.81
C LEU A 194 9.74 -9.90 -21.32
N VAL A 195 10.95 -9.70 -21.88
CA VAL A 195 11.83 -8.59 -21.52
C VAL A 195 11.22 -7.24 -21.88
N SER A 196 10.61 -7.08 -23.07
CA SER A 196 9.92 -5.84 -23.43
C SER A 196 8.76 -5.55 -22.47
N THR A 197 7.99 -6.58 -22.11
CA THR A 197 6.89 -6.48 -21.14
C THR A 197 7.38 -6.04 -19.77
N ARG A 198 8.50 -6.61 -19.30
CA ARG A 198 9.11 -6.22 -18.03
C ARG A 198 9.62 -4.79 -18.05
N ARG A 199 10.29 -4.35 -19.11
CA ARG A 199 10.75 -2.96 -19.27
C ARG A 199 9.60 -1.97 -19.23
N TYR A 200 8.52 -2.28 -19.93
CA TYR A 200 7.27 -1.51 -19.86
C TYR A 200 6.75 -1.41 -18.41
N ARG A 201 6.66 -2.54 -17.68
CA ARG A 201 6.21 -2.57 -16.28
C ARG A 201 7.13 -1.78 -15.35
N LEU A 202 8.45 -1.91 -15.50
CA LEU A 202 9.44 -1.18 -14.70
C LEU A 202 9.39 0.33 -14.96
N ALA A 203 9.28 0.74 -16.23
CA ALA A 203 9.12 2.15 -16.59
C ALA A 203 7.84 2.73 -16.00
N LEU A 204 6.75 1.96 -16.01
CA LEU A 204 5.48 2.33 -15.38
C LEU A 204 5.59 2.45 -13.85
N LEU A 205 6.23 1.49 -13.18
CA LEU A 205 6.48 1.54 -11.72
C LEU A 205 7.32 2.75 -11.33
N LYS A 206 8.35 3.07 -12.12
CA LYS A 206 9.19 4.25 -11.91
C LYS A 206 8.39 5.55 -12.09
N LEU A 207 7.48 5.59 -13.08
CA LEU A 207 6.58 6.72 -13.30
C LEU A 207 5.63 6.89 -12.10
N GLU A 208 4.97 5.82 -11.67
CA GLU A 208 4.06 5.78 -10.52
C GLU A 208 4.75 6.30 -9.26
N HIS A 209 5.95 5.78 -8.95
CA HIS A 209 6.71 6.16 -7.77
C HIS A 209 6.99 7.66 -7.72
N LEU A 210 7.52 8.24 -8.80
CA LEU A 210 7.86 9.67 -8.85
C LEU A 210 6.63 10.57 -8.74
N VAL A 211 5.51 10.13 -9.31
CA VAL A 211 4.23 10.83 -9.26
C VAL A 211 3.66 10.84 -7.85
N ILE A 212 3.61 9.68 -7.19
CA ILE A 212 3.16 9.55 -5.80
C ILE A 212 4.04 10.39 -4.87
N GLN A 213 5.37 10.30 -5.03
CA GLN A 213 6.32 11.09 -4.24
C GLN A 213 6.07 12.59 -4.38
N ARG A 214 5.81 13.07 -5.61
CA ARG A 214 5.46 14.47 -5.87
C ARG A 214 4.14 14.88 -5.21
N MET A 215 3.12 14.02 -5.18
CA MET A 215 1.86 14.32 -4.50
C MET A 215 2.06 14.54 -3.00
N PHE A 216 2.83 13.68 -2.33
CA PHE A 216 3.16 13.86 -0.91
C PHE A 216 3.92 15.17 -0.65
N GLU A 217 4.78 15.60 -1.57
CA GLU A 217 5.49 16.87 -1.47
C GLU A 217 4.58 18.08 -1.63
N LEU A 218 3.62 18.03 -2.56
CA LEU A 218 2.62 19.08 -2.73
C LEU A 218 1.75 19.22 -1.47
N THR A 219 1.33 18.09 -0.88
CA THR A 219 0.61 18.10 0.40
C THR A 219 1.47 18.73 1.50
N LYS A 220 2.75 18.38 1.59
CA LYS A 220 3.73 19.00 2.52
C LYS A 220 3.92 20.50 2.31
N MET A 221 3.87 20.98 1.06
CA MET A 221 3.97 22.41 0.75
C MET A 221 2.76 23.20 1.26
N ASN A 222 1.58 22.59 1.23
CA ASN A 222 0.30 23.21 1.63
C ASN A 222 0.07 23.17 3.15
N LEU A 223 0.91 22.49 3.94
CA LEU A 223 0.86 22.53 5.39
C LEU A 223 1.28 23.92 5.93
N SER A 224 0.37 24.56 6.66
CA SER A 224 0.63 25.79 7.41
C SER A 224 1.75 25.58 8.44
N GLN A 225 2.62 26.59 8.62
CA GLN A 225 3.85 26.59 9.46
C GLN A 225 5.15 26.10 8.80
N THR A 226 5.20 25.90 7.48
CA THR A 226 6.47 25.66 6.78
C THR A 226 7.29 26.95 6.63
N GLY A 227 8.49 26.98 7.24
CA GLY A 227 9.39 28.13 7.18
C GLY A 227 9.83 28.47 5.75
N TYR A 228 10.08 29.76 5.45
CA TYR A 228 10.37 30.26 4.10
C TYR A 228 11.51 29.50 3.38
N LYS A 229 12.59 29.14 4.10
CA LYS A 229 13.69 28.36 3.53
C LYS A 229 13.25 26.97 3.09
N LEU A 230 12.46 26.28 3.91
CA LEU A 230 11.92 24.95 3.59
C LEU A 230 11.00 25.01 2.36
N ARG A 231 10.14 26.03 2.26
CA ARG A 231 9.30 26.26 1.08
C ARG A 231 10.11 26.45 -0.21
N LYS A 232 11.24 27.17 -0.15
CA LYS A 232 12.14 27.34 -1.31
C LYS A 232 12.80 26.02 -1.73
N HIS A 233 13.21 25.19 -0.75
CA HIS A 233 13.76 23.85 -1.04
C HIS A 233 12.70 22.93 -1.65
N ILE A 234 11.48 22.90 -1.11
CA ILE A 234 10.37 22.13 -1.67
C ILE A 234 10.05 22.59 -3.10
N ALA A 235 10.00 23.91 -3.37
CA ALA A 235 9.76 24.42 -4.71
C ALA A 235 10.85 24.00 -5.73
N LYS A 236 12.12 24.02 -5.33
CA LYS A 236 13.23 23.55 -6.18
C LYS A 236 13.16 22.04 -6.42
N ALA A 237 12.81 21.27 -5.40
CA ALA A 237 12.61 19.82 -5.51
C ALA A 237 11.45 19.49 -6.45
N LEU A 238 10.31 20.18 -6.32
CA LEU A 238 9.15 20.03 -7.22
C LEU A 238 9.51 20.31 -8.68
N GLN A 239 10.31 21.34 -8.95
CA GLN A 239 10.76 21.64 -10.31
C GLN A 239 11.68 20.55 -10.88
N ALA A 240 12.69 20.11 -10.12
CA ALA A 240 13.59 19.03 -10.53
C ALA A 240 12.84 17.72 -10.80
N LYS A 241 11.90 17.37 -9.92
CA LYS A 241 11.08 16.17 -10.06
C LYS A 241 10.06 16.28 -11.19
N SER A 242 9.54 17.47 -11.48
CA SER A 242 8.69 17.65 -12.68
C SER A 242 9.43 17.34 -13.97
N GLN A 243 10.73 17.66 -14.04
CA GLN A 243 11.57 17.29 -15.17
C GLN A 243 11.88 15.78 -15.17
N ALA A 244 12.14 15.19 -14.00
CA ALA A 244 12.33 13.75 -13.87
C ALA A 244 11.10 12.95 -14.33
N ILE A 245 9.89 13.35 -13.94
CA ILE A 245 8.64 12.71 -14.39
C ILE A 245 8.49 12.83 -15.91
N ARG A 246 8.85 13.96 -16.53
CA ARG A 246 8.81 14.10 -18.00
C ARG A 246 9.79 13.16 -18.69
N ASN A 247 11.00 13.00 -18.16
CA ASN A 247 11.99 12.10 -18.71
C ASN A 247 11.51 10.64 -18.59
N VAL A 248 10.97 10.26 -17.42
CA VAL A 248 10.44 8.91 -17.20
C VAL A 248 9.17 8.64 -18.02
N LEU A 249 8.33 9.66 -18.24
CA LEU A 249 7.19 9.56 -19.15
C LEU A 249 7.64 9.28 -20.59
N LYS A 250 8.74 9.90 -21.02
CA LYS A 250 9.34 9.61 -22.32
C LYS A 250 9.81 8.16 -22.40
N THR A 251 10.57 7.68 -21.40
CA THR A 251 11.04 6.28 -21.38
C THR A 251 9.88 5.29 -21.33
N TYR A 252 8.80 5.62 -20.61
CA TYR A 252 7.57 4.82 -20.61
C TYR A 252 6.93 4.78 -22.01
N ASN A 253 6.76 5.93 -22.66
CA ASN A 253 6.15 6.00 -23.99
C ASN A 253 7.01 5.32 -25.07
N ASP A 254 8.33 5.35 -24.92
CA ASP A 254 9.27 4.63 -25.78
C ASP A 254 9.12 3.11 -25.56
N ALA A 255 9.16 2.63 -24.30
CA ALA A 255 8.95 1.21 -23.98
C ALA A 255 7.55 0.70 -24.38
N ALA A 256 6.51 1.52 -24.21
CA ALA A 256 5.16 1.20 -24.64
C ALA A 256 5.07 1.06 -26.17
N ALA A 257 5.87 1.80 -26.93
CA ALA A 257 5.90 1.68 -28.39
C ALA A 257 6.59 0.40 -28.87
N SER A 258 7.58 -0.11 -28.13
CA SER A 258 8.29 -1.36 -28.43
C SER A 258 7.47 -2.63 -28.14
N MET A 259 6.39 -2.52 -27.37
CA MET A 259 5.51 -3.65 -27.05
C MET A 259 4.76 -4.17 -28.28
N VAL A 260 4.47 -5.47 -28.30
CA VAL A 260 3.59 -6.13 -29.28
C VAL A 260 2.43 -6.80 -28.55
N PRO A 261 1.19 -6.30 -28.66
CA PRO A 261 0.77 -5.07 -29.33
C PRO A 261 1.29 -3.78 -28.66
N PRO A 262 1.38 -2.64 -29.41
CA PRO A 262 1.83 -1.38 -28.83
C PRO A 262 0.95 -0.96 -27.65
N GLY A 263 1.61 -0.58 -26.55
CA GLY A 263 0.99 -0.08 -25.34
C GLY A 263 0.37 1.32 -25.51
N TRP A 264 -0.40 1.75 -24.50
CA TRP A 264 -1.02 3.07 -24.49
C TRP A 264 0.03 4.18 -24.29
N LYS A 265 -0.06 5.26 -25.07
CA LYS A 265 0.81 6.43 -24.90
C LYS A 265 0.17 7.38 -23.91
N LEU A 266 0.93 7.77 -22.89
CA LEU A 266 0.45 8.70 -21.87
C LEU A 266 0.90 10.12 -22.17
N GLU A 267 -0.04 11.05 -22.12
CA GLU A 267 0.22 12.48 -22.12
C GLU A 267 0.40 13.01 -20.69
N TRP A 268 1.10 14.14 -20.55
CA TRP A 268 1.40 14.71 -19.23
C TRP A 268 0.15 15.01 -18.39
N HIS A 269 -0.96 15.43 -19.01
CA HIS A 269 -2.20 15.70 -18.27
C HIS A 269 -2.80 14.41 -17.71
N GLU A 270 -2.74 13.32 -18.47
CA GLU A 270 -3.25 12.01 -18.05
C GLU A 270 -2.45 11.48 -16.86
N VAL A 271 -1.13 11.65 -16.85
CA VAL A 271 -0.29 11.27 -15.71
C VAL A 271 -0.73 11.96 -14.42
N VAL A 272 -1.16 13.22 -14.50
CA VAL A 272 -1.67 13.97 -13.33
C VAL A 272 -3.06 13.47 -12.91
N GLU A 273 -3.90 13.11 -13.86
CA GLU A 273 -5.21 12.49 -13.58
C GLU A 273 -5.03 11.13 -12.92
N TYR A 274 -4.20 10.24 -13.48
CA TYR A 274 -3.87 8.93 -12.90
C TYR A 274 -3.22 9.02 -11.52
N ALA A 275 -2.41 10.06 -11.27
CA ALA A 275 -1.87 10.38 -9.95
C ALA A 275 -2.97 10.56 -8.91
N PHE A 276 -3.96 11.37 -9.24
CA PHE A 276 -5.07 11.69 -8.36
C PHE A 276 -5.94 10.46 -8.06
N LEU A 277 -5.99 9.52 -9.01
CA LEU A 277 -6.86 8.35 -8.97
C LEU A 277 -6.21 7.09 -8.39
N ALA A 278 -4.89 7.09 -8.14
CA ALA A 278 -4.12 5.90 -7.77
C ALA A 278 -4.30 4.73 -8.77
N ASP A 279 -4.39 5.07 -10.06
CA ASP A 279 -4.81 4.17 -11.16
C ASP A 279 -3.67 3.62 -12.02
N PHE A 280 -2.41 3.84 -11.62
CA PHE A 280 -1.25 3.28 -12.33
C PHE A 280 -1.25 1.76 -12.37
N ASP A 281 -1.88 1.11 -11.39
CA ASP A 281 -2.03 -0.34 -11.34
C ASP A 281 -2.83 -0.89 -12.55
N LEU A 282 -3.74 -0.10 -13.14
CA LEU A 282 -4.52 -0.50 -14.33
C LEU A 282 -3.68 -0.53 -15.61
N LEU A 283 -2.61 0.26 -15.66
CA LEU A 283 -1.73 0.36 -16.82
C LEU A 283 -0.74 -0.82 -16.90
N LYS A 284 -0.64 -1.65 -15.85
CA LYS A 284 0.29 -2.79 -15.78
C LYS A 284 -0.08 -3.92 -16.75
N ASP A 285 -1.34 -3.99 -17.15
CA ASP A 285 -1.84 -4.94 -18.15
C ASP A 285 -2.50 -4.18 -19.33
N PRO A 286 -1.81 -4.07 -20.48
CA PRO A 286 -2.33 -3.39 -21.67
C PRO A 286 -3.58 -4.03 -22.26
N GLU A 287 -3.81 -5.32 -22.02
CA GLU A 287 -5.00 -6.03 -22.52
C GLU A 287 -6.19 -5.82 -21.60
N ALA A 288 -5.99 -5.96 -20.29
CA ALA A 288 -7.04 -5.70 -19.30
C ALA A 288 -7.44 -4.22 -19.24
N PHE A 289 -6.54 -3.28 -19.56
CA PHE A 289 -6.83 -1.85 -19.61
C PHE A 289 -7.90 -1.48 -20.65
N LYS A 290 -8.04 -2.25 -21.74
CA LYS A 290 -9.06 -2.00 -22.78
C LYS A 290 -10.49 -2.26 -22.30
N GLU A 291 -10.64 -3.08 -21.26
CA GLU A 291 -11.94 -3.32 -20.65
C GLU A 291 -12.21 -2.26 -19.57
N VAL A 292 -13.19 -1.39 -19.82
CA VAL A 292 -13.63 -0.41 -18.82
C VAL A 292 -14.16 -1.15 -17.60
N ARG A 293 -13.34 -1.26 -16.56
CA ARG A 293 -13.72 -1.89 -15.28
C ARG A 293 -14.62 -0.92 -14.50
N PRO A 294 -15.88 -1.27 -14.18
CA PRO A 294 -16.78 -0.36 -13.48
C PRO A 294 -16.29 0.10 -12.11
N TRP A 295 -15.44 -0.69 -11.44
CA TRP A 295 -14.82 -0.36 -10.15
C TRP A 295 -13.59 0.55 -10.26
N ALA A 296 -12.98 0.67 -11.44
CA ALA A 296 -11.85 1.56 -11.70
C ALA A 296 -12.29 3.01 -11.93
N MET A 297 -13.55 3.23 -12.26
CA MET A 297 -14.09 4.57 -12.52
C MET A 297 -14.07 5.43 -11.26
N LEU A 298 -13.57 6.67 -11.36
CA LEU A 298 -13.53 7.63 -10.25
C LEU A 298 -14.87 7.77 -9.49
N PRO A 299 -16.02 7.95 -10.17
CA PRO A 299 -17.30 8.04 -9.47
C PRO A 299 -17.62 6.80 -8.63
N ALA A 300 -17.29 5.60 -9.14
CA ALA A 300 -17.56 4.35 -8.45
C ALA A 300 -16.69 4.20 -7.18
N ARG A 301 -15.42 4.63 -7.22
CA ARG A 301 -14.52 4.59 -6.06
C ARG A 301 -14.91 5.58 -4.96
N VAL A 302 -15.29 6.80 -5.33
CA VAL A 302 -15.77 7.78 -4.36
C VAL A 302 -17.04 7.27 -3.67
N LEU A 303 -17.93 6.60 -4.41
CA LEU A 303 -19.11 5.96 -3.84
C LEU A 303 -18.75 4.78 -2.94
N LEU A 304 -17.77 3.96 -3.34
CA LEU A 304 -17.25 2.84 -2.56
C LEU A 304 -16.72 3.31 -1.19
N ASP A 305 -15.86 4.33 -1.18
CA ASP A 305 -15.27 4.88 0.05
C ASP A 305 -16.34 5.51 0.95
N LYS A 306 -17.29 6.23 0.36
CA LYS A 306 -18.43 6.79 1.10
C LYS A 306 -19.29 5.70 1.74
N TYR A 307 -19.61 4.64 0.98
CA TYR A 307 -20.38 3.50 1.48
C TYR A 307 -19.69 2.85 2.68
N PHE A 308 -18.42 2.46 2.54
CA PHE A 308 -17.70 1.82 3.62
C PHE A 308 -17.57 2.72 4.84
N LYS A 309 -17.35 4.03 4.64
CA LYS A 309 -17.29 5.01 5.73
C LYS A 309 -18.62 5.14 6.48
N ILE A 310 -19.76 5.05 5.80
CA ILE A 310 -21.09 5.01 6.42
C ILE A 310 -21.27 3.73 7.25
N GLU A 311 -20.90 2.57 6.71
CA GLU A 311 -20.95 1.31 7.46
C GLU A 311 -20.04 1.34 8.70
N ARG A 312 -18.83 1.91 8.57
CA ARG A 312 -17.92 2.15 9.72
C ARG A 312 -18.57 3.09 10.76
N ALA A 313 -19.28 4.12 10.33
CA ALA A 313 -19.97 5.04 11.23
C ALA A 313 -21.13 4.37 12.00
N LYS A 314 -21.86 3.45 11.36
CA LYS A 314 -22.91 2.64 12.04
C LYS A 314 -22.31 1.79 13.15
N GLU A 315 -21.17 1.13 12.88
CA GLU A 315 -20.43 0.38 13.90
C GLU A 315 -19.92 1.27 15.03
N GLU A 316 -19.39 2.45 14.70
CA GLU A 316 -18.87 3.40 15.69
C GLU A 316 -19.95 3.85 16.67
N ILE A 317 -21.19 4.07 16.21
CA ILE A 317 -22.32 4.41 17.09
C ILE A 317 -22.63 3.27 18.05
N ILE A 318 -22.64 2.02 17.57
CA ILE A 318 -22.88 0.84 18.41
C ILE A 318 -21.78 0.75 19.47
N ARG A 319 -20.51 0.88 19.06
CA ARG A 319 -19.34 0.89 19.95
C ARG A 319 -19.44 1.98 21.00
N CYS A 320 -19.68 3.23 20.59
CA CYS A 320 -19.83 4.36 21.49
C CYS A 320 -21.00 4.16 22.47
N ASN A 321 -22.13 3.62 22.03
CA ASN A 321 -23.27 3.34 22.92
C ASN A 321 -22.91 2.31 24.01
N ILE A 322 -22.15 1.27 23.64
CA ILE A 322 -21.66 0.26 24.59
C ILE A 322 -20.69 0.90 25.60
N GLU A 323 -19.71 1.69 25.13
CA GLU A 323 -18.71 2.30 26.00
C GLU A 323 -19.30 3.40 26.90
N ILE A 324 -20.19 4.26 26.36
CA ILE A 324 -20.94 5.24 27.17
C ILE A 324 -21.68 4.53 28.31
N ARG A 325 -22.30 3.37 28.02
CA ARG A 325 -23.03 2.59 29.01
C ARG A 325 -22.11 1.91 30.04
N ARG A 326 -20.88 1.55 29.67
CA ARG A 326 -19.89 1.00 30.62
C ARG A 326 -19.38 2.06 31.59
N GLU A 327 -19.27 3.30 31.12
CA GLU A 327 -18.89 4.44 31.96
C GLU A 327 -20.03 4.95 32.85
N VAL A 328 -21.29 4.72 32.45
CA VAL A 328 -22.44 4.97 33.32
C VAL A 328 -22.59 3.79 34.29
N GLU A 329 -22.04 3.99 35.49
CA GLU A 329 -22.20 3.27 36.77
C GLU A 329 -22.67 1.80 36.71
N LEU A 330 -21.84 0.86 37.19
CA LEU A 330 -22.22 -0.55 37.40
C LEU A 330 -22.90 -0.71 38.77
N GLU A 331 -24.12 -1.24 38.83
CA GLU A 331 -24.77 -1.58 40.10
C GLU A 331 -24.01 -2.69 40.86
N GLU A 332 -23.69 -2.40 42.13
CA GLU A 332 -22.94 -3.26 43.06
C GLU A 332 -23.69 -4.58 43.35
N THR A 333 -23.35 -5.66 42.64
CA THR A 333 -23.93 -7.00 42.88
C THR A 333 -23.01 -7.95 43.66
N ASN A 334 -21.74 -7.59 43.93
CA ASN A 334 -20.80 -8.45 44.67
C ASN A 334 -19.94 -7.69 45.72
N PRO A 335 -20.07 -8.00 47.03
CA PRO A 335 -19.44 -7.25 48.12
C PRO A 335 -17.91 -7.41 48.25
N GLN A 336 -17.29 -8.47 47.71
CA GLN A 336 -15.82 -8.62 47.73
C GLN A 336 -15.13 -7.88 46.58
N LEU A 337 -15.81 -7.79 45.43
CA LEU A 337 -15.36 -6.95 44.31
C LEU A 337 -15.54 -5.46 44.65
N ALA A 338 -16.58 -5.12 45.43
CA ALA A 338 -16.96 -3.76 45.77
C ALA A 338 -15.85 -2.93 46.41
N TRP A 339 -14.92 -3.49 47.19
CA TRP A 339 -13.86 -2.69 47.82
C TRP A 339 -12.76 -2.24 46.82
N ALA A 340 -12.22 -3.16 46.02
CA ALA A 340 -11.23 -2.82 44.98
C ALA A 340 -11.85 -1.97 43.87
N VAL A 341 -13.11 -2.26 43.56
CA VAL A 341 -13.94 -1.47 42.65
C VAL A 341 -14.16 -0.08 43.24
N ARG A 342 -14.47 0.08 44.54
CA ARG A 342 -14.60 1.39 45.22
C ARG A 342 -13.31 2.19 45.26
N GLU A 343 -12.14 1.60 45.51
CA GLU A 343 -10.86 2.30 45.41
C GLU A 343 -10.60 2.81 43.99
N TYR A 344 -10.85 1.96 42.99
CA TYR A 344 -10.75 2.32 41.58
C TYR A 344 -11.77 3.42 41.19
N TRP A 345 -13.00 3.34 41.68
CA TRP A 345 -14.02 4.37 41.48
C TRP A 345 -13.66 5.65 42.21
N LEU A 346 -13.14 5.64 43.44
CA LEU A 346 -12.76 6.87 44.15
C LEU A 346 -11.75 7.72 43.38
N GLN A 347 -10.83 7.08 42.64
CA GLN A 347 -9.90 7.79 41.74
C GLN A 347 -10.61 8.35 40.50
N ARG A 348 -11.61 7.65 39.98
CA ARG A 348 -12.34 7.97 38.74
C ARG A 348 -13.60 8.84 38.93
N ASP A 349 -14.19 8.84 40.12
CA ASP A 349 -15.40 9.57 40.52
C ASP A 349 -15.19 11.08 40.40
N ARG A 350 -13.94 11.53 40.57
CA ARG A 350 -13.50 12.89 40.28
C ARG A 350 -13.90 13.37 38.88
N TYR A 351 -13.96 12.47 37.90
CA TYR A 351 -14.33 12.77 36.52
C TYR A 351 -15.72 12.24 36.12
N ALA A 352 -16.34 11.36 36.91
CA ALA A 352 -17.67 10.80 36.65
C ALA A 352 -18.72 11.90 36.42
N ASP A 353 -18.73 12.94 37.26
CA ASP A 353 -19.58 14.11 37.11
C ASP A 353 -19.37 14.84 35.77
N THR A 354 -18.12 14.91 35.31
CA THR A 354 -17.76 15.55 34.05
C THR A 354 -18.20 14.71 32.86
N HIS A 355 -18.01 13.39 32.93
CA HIS A 355 -18.49 12.44 31.92
C HIS A 355 -20.01 12.48 31.79
N LEU A 356 -20.72 12.38 32.91
CA LEU A 356 -22.18 12.40 32.94
C LEU A 356 -22.75 13.72 32.40
N LYS A 357 -22.14 14.87 32.71
CA LYS A 357 -22.52 16.17 32.14
C LYS A 357 -22.35 16.19 30.62
N ARG A 358 -21.25 15.65 30.09
CA ARG A 358 -20.99 15.57 28.65
C ARG A 358 -22.00 14.64 27.96
N PHE A 359 -22.26 13.47 28.52
CA PHE A 359 -23.23 12.51 27.96
C PHE A 359 -24.67 13.01 28.02
N LYS A 360 -25.08 13.68 29.10
CA LYS A 360 -26.39 14.37 29.18
C LYS A 360 -26.54 15.43 28.10
N LYS A 361 -25.51 16.26 27.92
CA LYS A 361 -25.48 17.28 26.86
C LYS A 361 -25.52 16.67 25.46
N LEU A 362 -24.87 15.53 25.24
CA LEU A 362 -24.97 14.77 24.00
C LEU A 362 -26.41 14.30 23.77
N ALA A 363 -27.01 13.62 24.74
CA ALA A 363 -28.38 13.11 24.63
C ALA A 363 -29.41 14.24 24.39
N GLU A 364 -29.27 15.36 25.09
CA GLU A 364 -30.12 16.55 24.92
C GLU A 364 -29.99 17.15 23.51
N LYS A 365 -28.77 17.29 22.99
CA LYS A 365 -28.51 17.93 21.69
C LYS A 365 -28.79 17.02 20.50
N ALA A 366 -28.46 15.74 20.62
CA ALA A 366 -28.71 14.77 19.57
C ALA A 366 -30.20 14.39 19.50
N GLY A 367 -30.92 14.48 20.62
CA GLY A 367 -32.37 14.24 20.69
C GLY A 367 -32.73 12.87 20.13
N PRO A 368 -33.61 12.76 19.12
CA PRO A 368 -34.01 11.48 18.53
C PRO A 368 -32.88 10.76 17.77
N ARG A 369 -31.75 11.44 17.49
CA ARG A 369 -30.57 10.84 16.84
C ARG A 369 -29.66 10.10 17.85
N PHE A 370 -29.87 10.31 19.15
CA PHE A 370 -29.18 9.53 20.16
C PHE A 370 -29.90 8.19 20.33
N THR A 371 -29.25 7.10 19.92
CA THR A 371 -29.81 5.74 20.02
C THR A 371 -29.39 5.02 21.29
N GLY A 372 -28.47 5.61 22.06
CA GLY A 372 -27.99 5.07 23.33
C GLY A 372 -28.93 5.33 24.49
N THR A 373 -28.53 4.85 25.67
CA THR A 373 -29.23 5.08 26.94
C THR A 373 -28.25 5.52 28.00
N LEU A 374 -28.63 6.50 28.81
CA LEU A 374 -27.85 6.95 29.98
C LEU A 374 -28.17 6.17 31.25
N THR A 375 -28.72 4.96 31.11
CA THR A 375 -28.94 4.05 32.23
C THR A 375 -27.71 3.19 32.46
N PRO A 376 -27.36 2.89 33.71
CA PRO A 376 -26.36 1.90 34.10
C PRO A 376 -26.24 0.67 33.20
N GLY A 377 -24.99 0.32 32.88
CA GLY A 377 -24.65 -0.96 32.27
C GLY A 377 -24.92 -2.13 33.20
N VAL A 378 -25.76 -3.08 32.78
CA VAL A 378 -25.92 -4.34 33.50
C VAL A 378 -24.95 -5.35 32.91
N ARG A 379 -24.01 -5.84 33.72
CA ARG A 379 -23.11 -6.92 33.32
C ARG A 379 -23.93 -8.18 33.08
N LEU A 380 -24.03 -8.60 31.83
CA LEU A 380 -24.55 -9.92 31.51
C LEU A 380 -23.58 -10.98 32.05
N PRO A 381 -24.07 -12.12 32.57
CA PRO A 381 -23.20 -13.24 32.91
C PRO A 381 -22.33 -13.58 31.69
N PRO A 382 -21.08 -14.02 31.89
CA PRO A 382 -20.23 -14.41 30.77
C PRO A 382 -21.04 -15.40 29.95
N THR A 383 -21.40 -15.02 28.73
CA THR A 383 -21.83 -16.00 27.75
C THR A 383 -20.70 -17.03 27.74
N PRO A 384 -20.99 -18.34 27.86
CA PRO A 384 -19.96 -19.31 27.58
C PRO A 384 -19.34 -18.86 26.27
N ARG A 385 -18.00 -18.75 26.22
CA ARG A 385 -17.32 -18.64 24.92
C ARG A 385 -18.05 -19.61 24.01
N PRO A 386 -18.49 -19.20 22.81
CA PRO A 386 -18.98 -20.21 21.88
C PRO A 386 -17.92 -21.30 21.91
N THR A 387 -18.27 -22.46 22.47
CA THR A 387 -17.54 -23.68 22.15
C THR A 387 -17.49 -23.62 20.64
N PRO A 388 -16.29 -23.70 20.02
CA PRO A 388 -16.17 -23.64 18.57
C PRO A 388 -17.32 -24.47 18.03
N MET A 389 -18.30 -23.81 17.41
CA MET A 389 -19.44 -24.54 16.88
C MET A 389 -18.80 -25.48 15.88
N GLU A 390 -18.87 -26.79 16.15
CA GLU A 390 -18.63 -27.80 15.13
C GLU A 390 -19.58 -27.44 13.98
N GLY A 391 -19.07 -26.72 12.98
CA GLY A 391 -19.85 -26.26 11.83
C GLY A 391 -19.92 -24.75 11.56
N VAL A 392 -19.30 -23.85 12.34
CA VAL A 392 -19.00 -22.50 11.80
C VAL A 392 -17.61 -22.56 11.22
N ASP A 393 -17.55 -22.42 9.90
CA ASP A 393 -16.33 -22.40 9.11
C ASP A 393 -15.45 -21.19 9.48
N GLU A 394 -14.74 -21.29 10.61
CA GLU A 394 -13.72 -20.32 11.05
C GLU A 394 -12.46 -20.38 10.15
N SER A 395 -12.39 -21.31 9.20
CA SER A 395 -11.30 -21.38 8.22
C SER A 395 -11.16 -20.06 7.48
N GLY A 396 -12.26 -19.38 7.12
CA GLY A 396 -12.20 -18.13 6.37
C GLY A 396 -11.54 -16.95 7.10
N ARG A 397 -11.61 -16.88 8.44
CA ARG A 397 -11.08 -15.75 9.23
C ARG A 397 -9.60 -15.92 9.57
N TRP A 398 -9.18 -17.13 9.95
CA TRP A 398 -7.76 -17.45 10.11
C TRP A 398 -7.05 -17.59 8.75
N GLU A 399 -7.73 -18.03 7.70
CA GLU A 399 -7.19 -17.96 6.34
C GLU A 399 -7.07 -16.52 5.87
N ALA A 400 -7.96 -15.58 6.23
CA ALA A 400 -7.81 -14.19 5.84
C ALA A 400 -6.63 -13.50 6.54
N GLU A 401 -6.42 -13.71 7.84
CA GLU A 401 -5.23 -13.21 8.56
C GLU A 401 -3.95 -13.91 8.12
N ALA A 402 -3.96 -15.23 7.93
CA ALA A 402 -2.82 -15.97 7.41
C ALA A 402 -2.50 -15.55 5.97
N ARG A 403 -3.50 -15.43 5.08
CA ARG A 403 -3.31 -14.90 3.72
C ARG A 403 -2.84 -13.45 3.74
N ALA A 404 -3.29 -12.61 4.67
CA ALA A 404 -2.81 -11.24 4.79
C ALA A 404 -1.35 -11.17 5.26
N ALA A 405 -0.92 -12.09 6.14
CA ALA A 405 0.46 -12.22 6.57
C ALA A 405 1.35 -12.79 5.44
N GLU A 406 0.89 -13.82 4.74
CA GLU A 406 1.55 -14.42 3.56
C GLU A 406 1.67 -13.39 2.42
N LEU A 407 0.61 -12.61 2.17
CA LEU A 407 0.62 -11.54 1.19
C LEU A 407 1.52 -10.38 1.62
N ALA A 408 1.62 -10.08 2.92
CA ALA A 408 2.55 -9.08 3.42
C ALA A 408 4.01 -9.52 3.24
N GLU A 409 4.31 -10.82 3.43
CA GLU A 409 5.61 -11.41 3.10
C GLU A 409 5.88 -11.42 1.60
N GLU A 410 4.92 -11.82 0.76
CA GLU A 410 5.03 -11.75 -0.72
C GLU A 410 5.26 -10.31 -1.20
N MET A 411 4.53 -9.34 -0.66
CA MET A 411 4.70 -7.91 -0.97
C MET A 411 6.06 -7.38 -0.49
N HIS A 412 6.59 -7.89 0.62
CA HIS A 412 7.92 -7.55 1.09
C HIS A 412 9.03 -8.20 0.24
N ALA A 413 8.83 -9.44 -0.20
CA ALA A 413 9.75 -10.17 -1.07
C ALA A 413 9.80 -9.60 -2.50
N SER A 414 8.67 -9.04 -2.98
CA SER A 414 8.56 -8.37 -4.29
C SER A 414 9.10 -6.93 -4.29
N ARG A 415 9.54 -6.41 -3.14
CA ARG A 415 10.06 -5.04 -3.03
C ARG A 415 11.46 -5.00 -3.63
N PRO A 416 11.72 -4.16 -4.66
CA PRO A 416 13.07 -3.99 -5.19
C PRO A 416 14.02 -3.55 -4.06
N PRO A 417 15.30 -3.94 -4.11
CA PRO A 417 16.31 -3.49 -3.15
C PRO A 417 16.25 -1.97 -2.99
N GLU A 418 16.41 -1.47 -1.76
CA GLU A 418 16.51 -0.04 -1.51
C GLU A 418 17.64 0.57 -2.36
N GLU A 419 17.36 1.76 -2.90
CA GLU A 419 18.16 2.52 -3.86
C GLU A 419 19.67 2.56 -3.52
N GLU A 420 20.43 1.62 -4.06
CA GLU A 420 21.88 1.73 -4.30
C GLU A 420 22.25 0.59 -5.28
N GLU A 421 21.97 0.76 -6.60
CA GLU A 421 22.63 0.10 -7.77
C GLU A 421 21.77 0.01 -9.07
N LEU A 422 20.48 0.37 -9.09
CA LEU A 422 19.61 0.18 -10.28
C LEU A 422 19.72 1.25 -11.40
N GLU A 423 20.65 2.20 -11.30
CA GLU A 423 20.89 3.17 -12.39
C GLU A 423 21.74 2.60 -13.53
N ASP A 424 22.56 1.55 -13.29
CA ASP A 424 23.43 0.98 -14.33
C ASP A 424 22.73 -0.12 -15.16
N GLU A 425 21.85 -0.95 -14.58
CA GLU A 425 21.20 -2.06 -15.32
C GLU A 425 20.19 -1.60 -16.40
N ASN A 426 19.45 -0.51 -16.13
CA ASN A 426 18.47 0.01 -17.10
C ASN A 426 19.11 0.65 -18.35
N ALA A 427 20.35 1.14 -18.23
CA ALA A 427 21.10 1.67 -19.36
C ALA A 427 21.63 0.53 -20.25
N GLU A 428 22.12 -0.56 -19.65
CA GLU A 428 22.55 -1.76 -20.38
C GLU A 428 21.38 -2.47 -21.08
N GLU A 429 20.19 -2.50 -20.47
CA GLU A 429 19.00 -3.09 -21.07
C GLU A 429 18.50 -2.31 -22.31
N ALA A 430 18.36 -0.98 -22.22
CA ALA A 430 17.92 -0.16 -23.36
C ALA A 430 18.92 -0.21 -24.54
N GLU A 431 20.23 -0.25 -24.25
CA GLU A 431 21.27 -0.49 -25.27
C GLU A 431 21.13 -1.87 -25.92
N ALA A 432 20.72 -2.88 -25.15
CA ALA A 432 20.53 -4.24 -25.64
C ALA A 432 19.36 -4.40 -26.62
N GLU A 433 18.25 -3.65 -26.52
CA GLU A 433 17.16 -3.73 -27.53
C GLU A 433 17.56 -3.13 -28.87
N GLN A 434 18.12 -1.92 -28.82
CA GLN A 434 18.64 -1.21 -30.00
C GLN A 434 19.67 -2.09 -30.71
N LEU A 435 20.52 -2.74 -29.93
CA LEU A 435 21.50 -3.67 -30.43
C LEU A 435 20.89 -4.99 -30.92
N ALA A 436 19.87 -5.54 -30.28
CA ALA A 436 19.18 -6.74 -30.74
C ALA A 436 18.48 -6.50 -32.09
N GLU A 437 17.85 -5.34 -32.28
CA GLU A 437 17.32 -4.89 -33.56
C GLU A 437 18.42 -4.73 -34.62
N ASP A 438 19.55 -4.12 -34.25
CA ASP A 438 20.71 -3.97 -35.13
C ASP A 438 21.34 -5.32 -35.49
N ILE A 439 21.43 -6.27 -34.54
CA ILE A 439 21.93 -7.64 -34.74
C ILE A 439 20.98 -8.43 -35.65
N HIS A 440 19.67 -8.36 -35.42
CA HIS A 440 18.69 -9.00 -36.27
C HIS A 440 18.77 -8.47 -37.70
N THR A 441 18.90 -7.15 -37.86
CA THR A 441 19.08 -6.50 -39.16
C THR A 441 20.40 -6.92 -39.84
N LEU A 442 21.50 -6.99 -39.09
CA LEU A 442 22.81 -7.41 -39.61
C LEU A 442 22.86 -8.91 -39.98
N TYR A 443 22.15 -9.75 -39.23
CA TYR A 443 22.02 -11.18 -39.52
C TYR A 443 21.29 -11.41 -40.84
N ILE A 444 20.17 -10.71 -41.06
CA ILE A 444 19.41 -10.74 -42.32
C ILE A 444 20.28 -10.28 -43.49
N LEU A 445 21.03 -9.18 -43.31
CA LEU A 445 21.93 -8.65 -44.34
C LEU A 445 23.18 -9.51 -44.62
N SER A 446 23.48 -10.49 -43.77
CA SER A 446 24.63 -11.42 -43.94
C SER A 446 24.26 -12.76 -44.55
N THR A 447 22.96 -13.06 -44.63
CA THR A 447 22.39 -14.33 -45.12
C THR A 447 21.76 -14.21 -46.52
N GLU A 448 21.67 -13.00 -47.06
CA GLU A 448 21.50 -12.68 -48.49
C GLU A 448 22.86 -12.41 -49.17
#